data_AF-A0A0S2LZG3-F1
#
_entry.id   AF-A0A0S2LZG3-F1
#
_cell.length_a   1.000
_cell.length_b   1.000
_cell.length_c   1.000
_cell.angle_alpha   90.00
_cell.angle_beta   90.00
_cell.angle_gamma   90.00
#
_symmetry.space_group_name_H-M   'P 1'
#
loop_
_entity.id
_entity.type
_entity.pdbx_description
1 polymer ?
#
loop_
_entity_poly.entity_id
_entity_poly.type
_entity_poly.pdbx_seq_one_letter_code
_entity_poly.pdbx_strand_id
1 'polypeptide(L)'
;MDCYGGDFGEQLHDANFVADGLLFPDRTPSPALADVKAVFSPVRLDLAGAGAGTIRVANRHEVLDLGGFLLSWQAEYDGVCQVRAVTSLPPVVAGDALEVALPEEIAAALAVGTAIVSLAVVVSDPEGREIAKSAAVVHRPAAKAAGVSDGGTQGEADERLSGEVLERELRALFGEFTIEPRLWRAPIDNDRPFSWQPRDDAWRAAGLDKMEHTRSLNAEGMLIHSESPGREWALLTRITARHSTRGLGAGGNGAGIAAAADSQAGSSLLELSITQMFTGNPPAQLPQMGLDLVLSEDFSDLEWLGQGPAESYPDTGQGNTFGRFRAGLEQLSTPYVYPQENGARSGVEWACVSTPAGSTAERSVAMVPSRPVSLALRPWSTEDLAVATHGFELQPGPCRYLSIILASSGAGTASCGPGVLDPYILPPDPQSVRLQLSTPRRSETNKE
;
A
#
# COMPACT_ATOMS: atom_id res chain seq x y z
N MET A 1 23.36 -4.20 -17.28
CA MET A 1 22.34 -3.74 -18.24
C MET A 1 21.68 -5.00 -18.70
N ASP A 2 20.44 -5.18 -18.30
CA ASP A 2 19.66 -6.35 -18.68
C ASP A 2 19.15 -6.10 -20.10
N CYS A 3 19.23 -7.13 -20.94
CA CYS A 3 18.84 -7.10 -22.34
C CYS A 3 17.93 -8.29 -22.62
N TYR A 4 17.10 -8.18 -23.64
CA TYR A 4 16.22 -9.23 -24.11
C TYR A 4 16.16 -9.25 -25.66
N GLY A 5 15.29 -10.07 -26.24
CA GLY A 5 15.25 -10.25 -27.69
C GLY A 5 14.96 -8.94 -28.42
N GLY A 6 15.71 -8.65 -29.49
CA GLY A 6 15.61 -7.41 -30.26
C GLY A 6 16.75 -6.42 -29.97
N ASP A 7 17.39 -6.51 -28.81
CA ASP A 7 18.51 -5.64 -28.43
C ASP A 7 19.81 -5.96 -29.19
N PHE A 8 19.90 -7.14 -29.82
CA PHE A 8 21.09 -7.60 -30.54
C PHE A 8 20.93 -7.55 -32.06
N GLY A 9 19.91 -6.84 -32.54
CA GLY A 9 19.65 -6.64 -33.98
C GLY A 9 18.96 -7.82 -34.67
N GLU A 10 18.34 -8.72 -33.91
CA GLU A 10 17.51 -9.78 -34.47
C GLU A 10 16.31 -9.19 -35.23
N GLN A 11 16.04 -9.70 -36.44
CA GLN A 11 14.87 -9.27 -37.21
C GLN A 11 13.55 -9.86 -36.69
N LEU A 12 13.62 -11.03 -36.04
CA LEU A 12 12.49 -11.73 -35.44
C LEU A 12 12.87 -12.08 -34.01
N HIS A 13 12.08 -11.62 -33.05
CA HIS A 13 12.29 -11.85 -31.63
C HIS A 13 10.95 -11.73 -30.88
N ASP A 14 10.88 -12.31 -29.69
CA ASP A 14 9.71 -12.26 -28.80
C ASP A 14 9.91 -11.28 -27.62
N ALA A 15 10.75 -10.26 -27.84
CA ALA A 15 11.04 -9.19 -26.87
C ALA A 15 11.39 -9.72 -25.45
N ASN A 16 10.72 -9.20 -24.43
CA ASN A 16 10.96 -9.50 -23.02
C ASN A 16 10.30 -10.80 -22.52
N PHE A 17 9.72 -11.64 -23.40
CA PHE A 17 9.11 -12.91 -22.99
C PHE A 17 10.12 -13.90 -22.40
N VAL A 18 11.44 -13.67 -22.62
CA VAL A 18 12.54 -14.42 -21.98
C VAL A 18 12.80 -14.01 -20.51
N ALA A 19 12.25 -12.87 -20.07
CA ALA A 19 12.44 -12.32 -18.72
C ALA A 19 11.27 -12.70 -17.79
N ASP A 20 10.98 -13.99 -17.68
CA ASP A 20 9.76 -14.56 -17.06
C ASP A 20 10.04 -15.38 -15.78
N GLY A 21 11.22 -15.21 -15.18
CA GLY A 21 11.69 -16.01 -14.03
C GLY A 21 11.25 -15.52 -12.65
N LEU A 22 11.28 -16.43 -11.66
CA LEU A 22 11.18 -16.11 -10.22
C LEU A 22 12.46 -15.46 -9.64
N LEU A 23 13.51 -15.44 -10.44
CA LEU A 23 14.81 -14.86 -10.11
C LEU A 23 15.19 -13.91 -11.24
N PHE A 24 15.78 -12.78 -10.88
CA PHE A 24 16.46 -11.91 -11.84
C PHE A 24 17.71 -12.62 -12.42
N PRO A 25 18.29 -12.14 -13.54
CA PRO A 25 19.42 -12.79 -14.20
C PRO A 25 20.64 -13.05 -13.30
N ASP A 26 20.85 -12.21 -12.28
CA ASP A 26 21.91 -12.31 -11.27
C ASP A 26 21.58 -13.24 -10.10
N ARG A 27 20.42 -13.92 -10.14
CA ARG A 27 19.82 -14.75 -9.08
C ARG A 27 19.29 -13.98 -7.89
N THR A 28 19.11 -12.67 -7.99
CA THR A 28 18.36 -11.92 -7.00
C THR A 28 16.89 -12.40 -7.01
N PRO A 29 16.29 -12.76 -5.86
CA PRO A 29 14.87 -13.11 -5.76
C PRO A 29 13.94 -12.01 -6.26
N SER A 30 12.97 -12.36 -7.10
CA SER A 30 11.84 -11.47 -7.37
C SER A 30 10.82 -11.53 -6.22
N PRO A 31 9.92 -10.54 -6.09
CA PRO A 31 8.84 -10.59 -5.09
C PRO A 31 8.01 -11.89 -5.18
N ALA A 32 7.75 -12.37 -6.40
CA ALA A 32 6.98 -13.59 -6.62
C ALA A 32 7.64 -14.85 -6.02
N LEU A 33 8.96 -14.91 -5.90
CA LEU A 33 9.62 -16.05 -5.24
C LEU A 33 9.30 -16.12 -3.75
N ALA A 34 9.15 -14.97 -3.08
CA ALA A 34 8.70 -14.93 -1.69
C ALA A 34 7.27 -15.46 -1.55
N ASP A 35 6.39 -15.10 -2.49
CA ASP A 35 5.03 -15.62 -2.54
C ASP A 35 5.00 -17.13 -2.76
N VAL A 36 5.79 -17.64 -3.71
CA VAL A 36 5.92 -19.09 -3.95
C VAL A 36 6.43 -19.81 -2.70
N LYS A 37 7.46 -19.28 -2.02
CA LYS A 37 7.96 -19.83 -0.75
C LYS A 37 6.84 -19.92 0.29
N ALA A 38 6.02 -18.87 0.42
CA ALA A 38 4.91 -18.88 1.36
C ALA A 38 3.80 -19.85 0.93
N VAL A 39 3.36 -19.85 -0.34
CA VAL A 39 2.29 -20.72 -0.85
C VAL A 39 2.67 -22.21 -0.79
N PHE A 40 3.93 -22.53 -1.03
CA PHE A 40 4.44 -23.91 -0.96
C PHE A 40 5.04 -24.29 0.39
N SER A 41 4.99 -23.41 1.39
CA SER A 41 5.47 -23.73 2.74
C SER A 41 4.83 -25.03 3.26
N PRO A 42 5.65 -25.99 3.73
CA PRO A 42 5.20 -27.30 4.18
C PRO A 42 4.62 -27.26 5.61
N VAL A 43 4.66 -26.10 6.27
CA VAL A 43 4.00 -25.89 7.56
C VAL A 43 3.09 -24.67 7.46
N ARG A 44 1.86 -24.81 7.93
CA ARG A 44 0.89 -23.70 7.98
C ARG A 44 0.72 -23.22 9.41
N LEU A 45 0.82 -21.91 9.57
CA LEU A 45 0.62 -21.19 10.82
C LEU A 45 -0.66 -20.37 10.69
N ASP A 46 -1.65 -20.68 11.50
CA ASP A 46 -2.88 -19.90 11.63
C ASP A 46 -2.92 -19.25 13.01
N LEU A 47 -2.87 -17.92 13.01
CA LEU A 47 -2.82 -17.08 14.22
C LEU A 47 -4.19 -16.52 14.61
N ALA A 48 -5.30 -16.94 13.99
CA ALA A 48 -6.63 -16.44 14.33
C ALA A 48 -6.99 -16.66 15.82
N GLY A 49 -6.48 -17.73 16.42
CA GLY A 49 -6.65 -18.03 17.85
C GLY A 49 -5.74 -17.24 18.80
N ALA A 50 -4.81 -16.42 18.29
CA ALA A 50 -3.74 -15.85 19.12
C ALA A 50 -4.28 -14.94 20.23
N GLY A 51 -5.39 -14.24 19.98
CA GLY A 51 -6.07 -13.43 21.01
C GLY A 51 -6.71 -14.25 22.13
N ALA A 52 -6.92 -15.56 21.91
CA ALA A 52 -7.35 -16.53 22.92
C ALA A 52 -6.17 -17.32 23.50
N GLY A 53 -4.92 -16.98 23.16
CA GLY A 53 -3.72 -17.60 23.72
C GLY A 53 -3.25 -18.88 23.02
N THR A 54 -3.76 -19.20 21.82
CA THR A 54 -3.34 -20.38 21.04
C THR A 54 -3.13 -20.07 19.56
N ILE A 55 -2.28 -20.81 18.87
CA ILE A 55 -2.21 -20.82 17.41
C ILE A 55 -2.32 -22.26 16.89
N ARG A 56 -2.75 -22.39 15.64
CA ARG A 56 -2.80 -23.68 14.97
C ARG A 56 -1.59 -23.86 14.06
N VAL A 57 -0.87 -24.97 14.25
CA VAL A 57 0.26 -25.39 13.42
C VAL A 57 -0.12 -26.66 12.68
N ALA A 58 -0.18 -26.61 11.35
CA ALA A 58 -0.50 -27.76 10.52
C ALA A 58 0.72 -28.24 9.72
N ASN A 59 0.98 -29.54 9.79
CA ASN A 59 2.04 -30.20 9.04
C ASN A 59 1.52 -30.62 7.66
N ARG A 60 2.06 -30.02 6.59
CA ARG A 60 1.76 -30.35 5.20
C ARG A 60 2.87 -31.15 4.52
N HIS A 61 3.90 -31.58 5.25
CA HIS A 61 4.82 -32.60 4.74
C HIS A 61 4.05 -33.88 4.42
N GLU A 62 4.51 -34.61 3.41
CA GLU A 62 3.91 -35.89 3.02
C GLU A 62 4.42 -37.07 3.86
N VAL A 63 5.59 -36.93 4.50
CA VAL A 63 6.26 -38.02 5.23
C VAL A 63 6.85 -37.57 6.57
N LEU A 64 7.49 -36.39 6.61
CA LEU A 64 8.23 -35.90 7.77
C LEU A 64 7.29 -35.42 8.88
N ASP A 65 7.59 -35.76 10.14
CA ASP A 65 6.92 -35.16 11.30
C ASP A 65 7.62 -33.87 11.77
N LEU A 66 6.93 -33.07 12.59
CA LEU A 66 7.49 -31.80 13.10
C LEU A 66 8.35 -31.94 14.37
N GLY A 67 8.69 -33.15 14.79
CA GLY A 67 9.50 -33.38 15.98
C GLY A 67 10.89 -32.76 15.84
N GLY A 68 11.23 -31.85 16.76
CA GLY A 68 12.53 -31.17 16.76
C GLY A 68 12.62 -29.93 15.86
N PHE A 69 11.54 -29.59 15.15
CA PHE A 69 11.40 -28.25 14.57
C PHE A 69 11.19 -27.23 15.69
N LEU A 70 11.58 -25.98 15.43
CA LEU A 70 11.49 -24.90 16.40
C LEU A 70 10.47 -23.86 15.94
N LEU A 71 9.56 -23.46 16.83
CA LEU A 71 8.78 -22.23 16.70
C LEU A 71 9.50 -21.09 17.39
N SER A 72 9.87 -20.07 16.62
CA SER A 72 10.35 -18.80 17.13
C SER A 72 9.20 -17.81 17.14
N TRP A 73 8.99 -17.16 18.28
CA TRP A 73 7.92 -16.20 18.52
C TRP A 73 8.51 -14.81 18.72
N GLN A 74 7.85 -13.80 18.19
CA GLN A 74 8.20 -12.41 18.39
C GLN A 74 6.93 -11.59 18.55
N ALA A 75 6.82 -10.88 19.67
CA ALA A 75 5.78 -9.87 19.88
C ALA A 75 6.40 -8.48 19.78
N GLU A 76 5.79 -7.62 18.97
CA GLU A 76 6.26 -6.24 18.77
C GLU A 76 5.16 -5.24 19.08
N TYR A 77 5.53 -4.10 19.65
CA TYR A 77 4.63 -2.95 19.78
C TYR A 77 5.09 -1.86 18.83
N ASP A 78 4.20 -1.44 17.93
CA ASP A 78 4.48 -0.42 16.93
C ASP A 78 5.81 -0.70 16.18
N GLY A 79 6.06 -1.97 15.86
CA GLY A 79 7.28 -2.43 15.18
C GLY A 79 8.53 -2.60 16.03
N VAL A 80 8.47 -2.32 17.33
CA VAL A 80 9.58 -2.53 18.25
C VAL A 80 9.41 -3.88 18.93
N CYS A 81 10.34 -4.79 18.67
CA CYS A 81 10.40 -6.10 19.33
C CYS A 81 10.48 -5.93 20.86
N GLN A 82 9.48 -6.46 21.57
CA GLN A 82 9.41 -6.40 23.03
C GLN A 82 9.95 -7.67 23.65
N VAL A 83 9.56 -8.80 23.08
CA VAL A 83 9.87 -10.11 23.63
C VAL A 83 10.00 -11.13 22.50
N ARG A 84 10.90 -12.10 22.73
CA ARG A 84 11.07 -13.27 21.89
C ARG A 84 11.01 -14.51 22.74
N ALA A 85 10.46 -15.58 22.18
CA ALA A 85 10.45 -16.89 22.80
C ALA A 85 10.75 -17.95 21.75
N VAL A 86 11.17 -19.13 22.18
CA VAL A 86 11.36 -20.29 21.30
C VAL A 86 10.75 -21.51 21.97
N THR A 87 9.94 -22.26 21.22
CA THR A 87 9.36 -23.52 21.68
C THR A 87 9.68 -24.63 20.69
N SER A 88 10.05 -25.80 21.20
CA SER A 88 10.20 -27.00 20.36
C SER A 88 8.82 -27.55 19.99
N LEU A 89 8.64 -27.97 18.75
CA LEU A 89 7.45 -28.73 18.35
C LEU A 89 7.55 -30.18 18.80
N PRO A 90 6.48 -30.75 19.37
CA PRO A 90 6.38 -32.19 19.50
C PRO A 90 6.22 -32.83 18.11
N PRO A 91 6.37 -34.16 18.00
CA PRO A 91 6.05 -34.86 16.75
C PRO A 91 4.59 -34.60 16.34
N VAL A 92 4.41 -33.98 15.19
CA VAL A 92 3.12 -33.84 14.50
C VAL A 92 3.27 -34.56 13.18
N VAL A 93 2.56 -35.67 12.99
CA VAL A 93 2.71 -36.51 11.80
C VAL A 93 2.26 -35.78 10.53
N ALA A 94 2.73 -36.25 9.38
CA ALA A 94 2.38 -35.74 8.06
C ALA A 94 0.85 -35.62 7.88
N GLY A 95 0.38 -34.46 7.42
CA GLY A 95 -1.03 -34.15 7.18
C GLY A 95 -1.85 -33.74 8.40
N ASP A 96 -1.29 -33.84 9.62
CA ASP A 96 -1.99 -33.53 10.87
C ASP A 96 -1.74 -32.09 11.36
N ALA A 97 -2.39 -31.70 12.44
CA ALA A 97 -2.23 -30.37 13.03
C ALA A 97 -2.32 -30.37 14.55
N LEU A 98 -1.72 -29.36 15.17
CA LEU A 98 -1.65 -29.18 16.61
C LEU A 98 -2.01 -27.73 16.98
N GLU A 99 -2.79 -27.58 18.06
CA GLU A 99 -2.94 -26.28 18.73
C GLU A 99 -1.78 -26.08 19.70
N VAL A 100 -1.05 -24.99 19.54
CA VAL A 100 0.11 -24.62 20.35
C VAL A 100 -0.25 -23.41 21.20
N ALA A 101 -0.16 -23.56 22.51
CA ALA A 101 -0.33 -22.44 23.42
C ALA A 101 0.81 -21.43 23.26
N LEU A 102 0.49 -20.14 23.40
CA LEU A 102 1.50 -19.09 23.41
C LEU A 102 2.42 -19.26 24.63
N PRO A 103 3.74 -19.02 24.49
CA PRO A 103 4.64 -18.89 25.62
C PRO A 103 4.16 -17.82 26.60
N GLU A 104 4.40 -18.00 27.89
CA GLU A 104 3.92 -17.10 28.95
C GLU A 104 4.37 -15.65 28.70
N GLU A 105 5.61 -15.45 28.24
CA GLU A 105 6.13 -14.11 27.99
C GLU A 105 5.46 -13.44 26.78
N ILE A 106 5.12 -14.23 25.75
CA ILE A 106 4.38 -13.76 24.57
C ILE A 106 2.94 -13.41 24.96
N ALA A 107 2.27 -14.28 25.72
CA ALA A 107 0.90 -14.04 26.19
C ALA A 107 0.84 -12.78 27.08
N ALA A 108 1.82 -12.60 27.97
CA ALA A 108 1.93 -11.42 28.81
C ALA A 108 2.13 -10.13 27.99
N ALA A 109 2.95 -10.18 26.93
CA ALA A 109 3.11 -9.04 26.03
C ALA A 109 1.80 -8.71 25.29
N LEU A 110 1.13 -9.70 24.72
CA LEU A 110 -0.13 -9.45 24.02
C LEU A 110 -1.22 -8.85 24.93
N ALA A 111 -1.19 -9.14 26.24
CA ALA A 111 -2.14 -8.58 27.19
C ALA A 111 -1.94 -7.08 27.49
N VAL A 112 -0.83 -6.44 27.07
CA VAL A 112 -0.57 -5.02 27.35
C VAL A 112 -1.37 -4.11 26.41
N GLY A 113 -2.40 -3.49 26.95
CA GLY A 113 -3.39 -2.75 26.17
C GLY A 113 -3.07 -1.26 25.97
N THR A 114 -2.24 -0.93 24.98
CA THR A 114 -2.19 0.43 24.37
C THR A 114 -1.64 0.48 22.94
N ALA A 115 -0.96 -0.54 22.43
CA ALA A 115 -0.26 -0.52 21.14
C ALA A 115 -0.75 -1.61 20.17
N ILE A 116 -0.42 -1.48 18.87
CA ILE A 116 -0.64 -2.54 17.90
C ILE A 116 0.39 -3.63 18.14
N VAL A 117 -0.10 -4.83 18.49
CA VAL A 117 0.78 -5.98 18.72
C VAL A 117 0.81 -6.90 17.52
N SER A 118 1.94 -6.96 16.81
CA SER A 118 2.21 -7.99 15.81
C SER A 118 2.82 -9.21 16.49
N LEU A 119 2.25 -10.39 16.21
CA LEU A 119 2.84 -11.67 16.56
C LEU A 119 3.43 -12.28 15.28
N ALA A 120 4.75 -12.36 15.20
CA ALA A 120 5.44 -13.09 14.14
C ALA A 120 5.87 -14.47 14.65
N VAL A 121 5.59 -15.50 13.85
CA VAL A 121 5.95 -16.89 14.14
C VAL A 121 6.73 -17.44 12.96
N VAL A 122 7.91 -17.99 13.27
CA VAL A 122 8.80 -18.63 12.31
C VAL A 122 9.00 -20.08 12.72
N VAL A 123 8.83 -21.00 11.77
CA VAL A 123 9.21 -22.40 11.94
C VAL A 123 10.56 -22.61 11.28
N SER A 124 11.52 -23.10 12.05
CA SER A 124 12.81 -23.53 11.54
C SER A 124 12.96 -25.04 11.62
N ASP A 125 13.60 -25.60 10.59
CA ASP A 125 13.99 -27.00 10.59
C ASP A 125 15.18 -27.27 11.56
N PRO A 126 15.56 -28.54 11.78
CA PRO A 126 16.70 -28.88 12.66
C PRO A 126 18.06 -28.29 12.23
N GLU A 127 18.20 -27.84 10.98
CA GLU A 127 19.39 -27.14 10.48
C GLU A 127 19.31 -25.62 10.71
N GLY A 128 18.20 -25.12 11.25
CA GLY A 128 17.95 -23.71 11.54
C GLY A 128 17.39 -22.90 10.37
N ARG A 129 16.97 -23.55 9.27
CA ARG A 129 16.41 -22.88 8.09
C ARG A 129 14.94 -22.54 8.29
N GLU A 130 14.54 -21.29 7.99
CA GLU A 130 13.13 -20.88 7.97
C GLU A 130 12.37 -21.62 6.87
N ILE A 131 11.38 -22.43 7.26
CA ILE A 131 10.49 -23.16 6.34
C ILE A 131 9.07 -22.57 6.27
N ALA A 132 8.65 -21.84 7.31
CA ALA A 132 7.36 -21.17 7.36
C ALA A 132 7.46 -19.89 8.20
N LYS A 133 6.73 -18.87 7.78
CA LYS A 133 6.60 -17.62 8.51
C LYS A 133 5.16 -17.12 8.38
N SER A 134 4.64 -16.53 9.45
CA SER A 134 3.38 -15.80 9.42
C SER A 134 3.38 -14.73 10.50
N ALA A 135 2.61 -13.67 10.28
CA ALA A 135 2.39 -12.66 11.31
C ALA A 135 0.96 -12.11 11.27
N ALA A 136 0.43 -11.77 12.44
CA ALA A 136 -0.89 -11.18 12.58
C ALA A 136 -0.93 -10.12 13.67
N VAL A 137 -1.87 -9.18 13.56
CA VAL A 137 -2.21 -8.26 14.65
C VAL A 137 -3.13 -8.97 15.63
N VAL A 138 -2.71 -9.07 16.89
CA VAL A 138 -3.47 -9.80 17.92
C VAL A 138 -4.30 -8.84 18.79
N HIS A 139 -3.81 -7.62 19.00
CA HIS A 139 -4.55 -6.57 19.68
C HIS A 139 -4.35 -5.25 18.95
N ARG A 140 -5.44 -4.72 18.41
CA ARG A 140 -5.58 -3.32 18.06
C ARG A 140 -6.43 -2.71 19.18
N PRO A 141 -5.94 -1.74 19.97
CA PRO A 141 -6.88 -0.88 20.66
C PRO A 141 -7.77 -0.32 19.56
N ALA A 142 -9.09 -0.44 19.70
CA ALA A 142 -9.96 0.40 18.91
C ALA A 142 -9.42 1.82 19.14
N ALA A 143 -8.93 2.47 18.08
CA ALA A 143 -8.89 3.91 18.11
C ALA A 143 -10.34 4.27 18.36
N LYS A 144 -10.69 4.55 19.63
CA LYS A 144 -11.75 5.49 19.89
C LYS A 144 -11.30 6.68 19.05
N ALA A 145 -11.96 6.92 17.92
CA ALA A 145 -12.17 8.28 17.49
C ALA A 145 -12.49 9.02 18.77
N ALA A 146 -11.57 9.87 19.23
CA ALA A 146 -11.67 10.48 20.53
C ALA A 146 -13.10 11.03 20.62
N GLY A 147 -13.89 10.47 21.52
CA GLY A 147 -15.21 10.98 21.80
C GLY A 147 -14.99 12.38 22.33
N VAL A 148 -15.16 13.37 21.48
CA VAL A 148 -15.19 14.76 21.87
C VAL A 148 -16.33 14.86 22.88
N SER A 149 -16.01 15.19 24.12
CA SER A 149 -17.00 15.43 25.14
C SER A 149 -17.78 16.69 24.80
N ASP A 150 -19.10 16.55 24.64
CA ASP A 150 -20.06 17.63 24.42
C ASP A 150 -20.02 18.65 25.58
N GLY A 151 -19.17 19.66 25.43
CA GLY A 151 -19.15 20.87 26.24
C GLY A 151 -19.50 22.06 25.35
N GLY A 152 -20.78 22.20 25.01
CA GLY A 152 -21.26 23.25 24.13
C GLY A 152 -21.14 24.64 24.75
N THR A 153 -20.31 25.49 24.17
CA THR A 153 -20.48 26.94 24.19
C THR A 153 -20.69 27.41 22.76
N GLN A 154 -21.88 27.97 22.50
CA GLN A 154 -22.22 28.62 21.24
C GLN A 154 -21.27 29.81 21.01
N GLY A 155 -20.32 29.64 20.09
CA GLY A 155 -19.61 30.74 19.44
C GLY A 155 -20.18 30.91 18.04
N GLU A 156 -20.44 32.15 17.64
CA GLU A 156 -20.82 32.50 16.27
C GLU A 156 -19.74 31.99 15.29
N ALA A 157 -20.18 31.22 14.29
CA ALA A 157 -19.34 30.65 13.24
C ALA A 157 -18.81 31.78 12.35
N ASP A 158 -17.54 32.12 12.56
CA ASP A 158 -16.84 33.14 11.79
C ASP A 158 -16.08 32.49 10.62
N GLU A 159 -16.41 32.97 9.42
CA GLU A 159 -15.70 32.89 8.14
C GLU A 159 -15.11 31.56 7.65
N ARG A 160 -15.85 30.91 6.73
CA ARG A 160 -15.36 30.22 5.51
C ARG A 160 -13.95 29.60 5.65
N LEU A 161 -13.87 28.36 6.13
CA LEU A 161 -12.73 27.49 5.80
C LEU A 161 -12.70 27.30 4.27
N SER A 162 -11.90 28.09 3.57
CA SER A 162 -11.79 28.09 2.11
C SER A 162 -10.80 27.00 1.64
N GLY A 163 -10.88 26.61 0.37
CA GLY A 163 -9.88 25.74 -0.25
C GLY A 163 -8.43 26.23 -0.09
N GLU A 164 -8.23 27.55 0.07
CA GLU A 164 -6.92 28.16 0.30
C GLU A 164 -6.31 27.76 1.65
N VAL A 165 -7.13 27.59 2.69
CA VAL A 165 -6.65 27.14 4.02
C VAL A 165 -6.09 25.73 3.91
N LEU A 166 -6.81 24.82 3.26
CA LEU A 166 -6.31 23.46 3.05
C LEU A 166 -5.06 23.43 2.18
N GLU A 167 -5.02 24.19 1.09
CA GLU A 167 -3.84 24.24 0.23
C GLU A 167 -2.62 24.74 1.02
N ARG A 168 -2.81 25.72 1.91
CA ARG A 168 -1.77 26.17 2.84
C ARG A 168 -1.34 25.06 3.80
N GLU A 169 -2.27 24.33 4.42
CA GLU A 169 -1.93 23.25 5.35
C GLU A 169 -1.20 22.09 4.65
N LEU A 170 -1.66 21.68 3.46
CA LEU A 170 -0.97 20.66 2.66
C LEU A 170 0.41 21.14 2.20
N ARG A 171 0.55 22.41 1.81
CA ARG A 171 1.84 23.00 1.46
C ARG A 171 2.77 23.11 2.66
N ALA A 172 2.23 23.30 3.86
CA ALA A 172 2.99 23.26 5.10
C ALA A 172 3.54 21.86 5.39
N LEU A 173 2.77 20.80 5.11
CA LEU A 173 3.20 19.40 5.27
C LEU A 173 4.21 18.98 4.19
N PHE A 174 3.85 19.19 2.92
CA PHE A 174 4.50 18.56 1.77
C PHE A 174 5.40 19.50 0.93
N GLY A 175 5.39 20.81 1.18
CA GLY A 175 6.01 21.78 0.26
C GLY A 175 5.16 21.99 -0.99
N GLU A 176 5.78 22.30 -2.13
CA GLU A 176 5.06 22.35 -3.41
C GLU A 176 4.51 20.96 -3.77
N PHE A 177 3.21 20.88 -4.07
CA PHE A 177 2.54 19.63 -4.37
C PHE A 177 1.48 19.78 -5.47
N THR A 178 1.24 18.69 -6.21
CA THR A 178 0.09 18.54 -7.10
C THR A 178 -0.66 17.26 -6.70
N ILE A 179 -1.99 17.31 -6.74
CA ILE A 179 -2.84 16.13 -6.55
C ILE A 179 -3.38 15.71 -7.91
N GLU A 180 -3.14 14.46 -8.27
CA GLU A 180 -3.53 13.89 -9.55
C GLU A 180 -4.35 12.61 -9.31
N PRO A 181 -5.69 12.65 -9.46
CA PRO A 181 -6.51 11.43 -9.43
C PRO A 181 -6.02 10.38 -10.44
N ARG A 182 -5.97 9.12 -10.02
CA ARG A 182 -5.45 8.00 -10.82
C ARG A 182 -6.48 6.89 -10.95
N LEU A 183 -6.87 6.61 -12.20
CA LEU A 183 -7.66 5.45 -12.60
C LEU A 183 -6.86 4.47 -13.47
N TRP A 184 -5.54 4.68 -13.54
CA TRP A 184 -4.62 3.98 -14.41
C TRP A 184 -3.31 3.68 -13.69
N ARG A 185 -2.63 2.62 -14.14
CA ARG A 185 -1.29 2.20 -13.70
C ARG A 185 -0.47 1.84 -14.93
N ALA A 186 0.86 1.90 -14.84
CA ALA A 186 1.71 1.44 -15.94
C ALA A 186 1.43 -0.06 -16.23
N PRO A 187 1.19 -0.48 -17.48
CA PRO A 187 0.79 -1.86 -17.76
C PRO A 187 1.89 -2.85 -17.37
N ILE A 188 1.53 -3.88 -16.60
CA ILE A 188 2.38 -5.05 -16.39
C ILE A 188 2.32 -5.97 -17.60
N ASP A 189 3.26 -6.91 -17.73
CA ASP A 189 3.31 -7.84 -18.87
C ASP A 189 1.98 -8.60 -19.08
N ASN A 190 1.28 -8.94 -17.99
CA ASN A 190 -0.03 -9.58 -18.03
C ASN A 190 -1.14 -8.69 -18.65
N ASP A 191 -0.98 -7.37 -18.60
CA ASP A 191 -1.96 -6.40 -19.09
C ASP A 191 -1.77 -6.07 -20.58
N ARG A 192 -0.58 -6.33 -21.13
CA ARG A 192 -0.13 -5.85 -22.44
C ARG A 192 -0.76 -6.59 -23.63
N PRO A 193 -0.73 -6.00 -24.84
CA PRO A 193 -1.36 -6.57 -26.04
C PRO A 193 -0.89 -7.98 -26.44
N PHE A 194 0.33 -8.38 -26.05
CA PHE A 194 0.85 -9.73 -26.33
C PHE A 194 0.30 -10.80 -25.37
N SER A 195 -0.39 -10.40 -24.30
CA SER A 195 -0.94 -11.34 -23.32
C SER A 195 -2.18 -12.08 -23.88
N TRP A 196 -2.55 -13.19 -23.26
CA TRP A 196 -3.70 -14.01 -23.66
C TRP A 196 -5.05 -13.33 -23.33
N GLN A 197 -5.04 -12.36 -22.42
CA GLN A 197 -6.21 -11.57 -22.01
C GLN A 197 -5.79 -10.11 -21.86
N PRO A 198 -5.48 -9.41 -22.97
CA PRO A 198 -4.94 -8.06 -22.93
C PRO A 198 -6.00 -7.09 -22.37
N ARG A 199 -5.54 -6.15 -21.53
CA ARG A 199 -6.41 -5.16 -20.87
C ARG A 199 -5.99 -3.73 -21.16
N ASP A 200 -4.71 -3.49 -21.45
CA ASP A 200 -4.16 -2.16 -21.71
C ASP A 200 -4.88 -1.46 -22.86
N ASP A 201 -5.16 -2.17 -23.97
CA ASP A 201 -5.87 -1.59 -25.13
C ASP A 201 -7.25 -1.03 -24.74
N ALA A 202 -8.00 -1.73 -23.90
CA ALA A 202 -9.30 -1.27 -23.42
C ALA A 202 -9.17 -0.05 -22.50
N TRP A 203 -8.14 -0.02 -21.65
CA TRP A 203 -7.85 1.10 -20.76
C TRP A 203 -7.44 2.36 -21.53
N ARG A 204 -6.57 2.23 -22.53
CA ARG A 204 -6.14 3.33 -23.41
C ARG A 204 -7.25 3.78 -24.35
N ALA A 205 -8.07 2.86 -24.86
CA ALA A 205 -9.26 3.19 -25.63
C ALA A 205 -10.28 3.97 -24.81
N ALA A 206 -10.32 3.76 -23.49
CA ALA A 206 -11.07 4.56 -22.53
C ALA A 206 -10.33 5.85 -22.08
N GLY A 207 -9.12 6.10 -22.58
CA GLY A 207 -8.32 7.29 -22.28
C GLY A 207 -7.86 7.39 -20.82
N LEU A 208 -7.80 6.27 -20.09
CA LEU A 208 -7.38 6.26 -18.68
C LEU A 208 -5.89 6.65 -18.52
N ASP A 209 -5.08 6.43 -19.55
CA ASP A 209 -3.66 6.82 -19.63
C ASP A 209 -3.44 8.29 -19.97
N LYS A 210 -4.51 9.03 -20.30
CA LYS A 210 -4.46 10.42 -20.79
C LYS A 210 -5.43 11.32 -20.05
N MET A 211 -5.59 11.07 -18.76
CA MET A 211 -6.49 11.87 -17.93
C MET A 211 -5.94 13.30 -17.79
N GLU A 212 -6.76 14.27 -18.16
CA GLU A 212 -6.50 15.67 -17.91
C GLU A 212 -7.23 16.12 -16.65
N HIS A 213 -6.49 16.67 -15.70
CA HIS A 213 -7.04 17.10 -14.41
C HIS A 213 -7.46 18.56 -14.50
N THR A 214 -8.78 18.80 -14.50
CA THR A 214 -9.30 20.16 -14.34
C THR A 214 -9.65 20.39 -12.87
N ARG A 215 -9.03 21.41 -12.28
CA ARG A 215 -9.39 21.92 -10.96
C ARG A 215 -10.53 22.92 -11.10
N SER A 216 -11.63 22.67 -10.41
CA SER A 216 -12.74 23.62 -10.30
C SER A 216 -13.02 23.89 -8.84
N LEU A 217 -12.82 25.15 -8.45
CA LEU A 217 -13.23 25.71 -7.17
C LEU A 217 -14.68 26.18 -7.35
N ASN A 218 -15.66 25.39 -6.93
CA ASN A 218 -17.06 25.82 -7.00
C ASN A 218 -17.34 26.82 -5.87
N ALA A 219 -17.78 28.03 -6.22
CA ALA A 219 -18.24 29.06 -5.26
C ALA A 219 -19.54 28.66 -4.53
N GLU A 220 -20.28 27.70 -5.09
CA GLU A 220 -21.39 27.00 -4.44
C GLU A 220 -20.81 25.86 -3.58
N GLY A 221 -20.17 26.22 -2.48
CA GLY A 221 -19.73 25.26 -1.47
C GLY A 221 -20.93 24.43 -1.02
N MET A 222 -20.93 23.14 -1.35
CA MET A 222 -21.89 22.21 -0.78
C MET A 222 -21.54 22.05 0.71
N LEU A 223 -22.44 22.51 1.59
CA LEU A 223 -22.36 22.31 3.04
C LEU A 223 -22.49 20.81 3.35
N ILE A 224 -21.48 20.24 4.01
CA ILE A 224 -21.59 18.94 4.66
C ILE A 224 -21.82 19.18 6.15
N HIS A 225 -22.96 18.72 6.66
CA HIS A 225 -23.26 18.71 8.09
C HIS A 225 -22.22 17.89 8.84
N SER A 226 -21.74 18.40 9.96
CA SER A 226 -21.02 17.57 10.93
C SER A 226 -22.04 16.78 11.74
N GLU A 227 -21.82 15.47 11.89
CA GLU A 227 -22.49 14.67 12.92
C GLU A 227 -21.86 14.90 14.31
N SER A 228 -20.77 15.68 14.38
CA SER A 228 -20.02 16.00 15.59
C SER A 228 -20.03 17.52 15.83
N PRO A 229 -20.57 18.01 16.96
CA PRO A 229 -20.55 19.44 17.28
C PRO A 229 -19.12 20.01 17.26
N GLY A 230 -18.90 21.11 16.53
CA GLY A 230 -17.64 21.86 16.56
C GLY A 230 -16.62 21.61 15.43
N ARG A 231 -16.95 20.78 14.41
CA ARG A 231 -16.10 20.62 13.21
C ARG A 231 -16.81 21.14 11.96
N GLU A 232 -16.20 22.09 11.25
CA GLU A 232 -16.68 22.53 9.94
C GLU A 232 -15.82 21.90 8.83
N TRP A 233 -16.46 21.34 7.82
CA TRP A 233 -15.81 20.72 6.66
C TRP A 233 -15.78 21.69 5.48
N ALA A 234 -14.63 21.85 4.85
CA ALA A 234 -14.46 22.62 3.62
C ALA A 234 -14.29 21.69 2.42
N LEU A 235 -15.18 21.78 1.43
CA LEU A 235 -14.97 21.12 0.14
C LEU A 235 -13.90 21.90 -0.63
N LEU A 236 -12.68 21.38 -0.69
CA LEU A 236 -11.55 22.00 -1.39
C LEU A 236 -11.80 22.07 -2.89
N THR A 237 -12.01 20.94 -3.55
CA THR A 237 -11.97 20.89 -5.01
C THR A 237 -12.66 19.63 -5.50
N ARG A 238 -13.53 19.77 -6.50
CA ARG A 238 -13.89 18.66 -7.38
C ARG A 238 -12.83 18.63 -8.48
N ILE A 239 -11.89 17.70 -8.40
CA ILE A 239 -10.96 17.44 -9.50
C ILE A 239 -11.69 16.54 -10.47
N THR A 240 -12.08 17.10 -11.62
CA THR A 240 -12.66 16.27 -12.67
C THR A 240 -11.53 15.86 -13.59
N ALA A 241 -11.22 14.58 -13.62
CA ALA A 241 -10.38 13.97 -14.62
C ALA A 241 -11.23 13.76 -15.87
N ARG A 242 -10.96 14.52 -16.93
CA ARG A 242 -11.63 14.29 -18.23
C ARG A 242 -10.73 13.43 -19.09
N HIS A 243 -11.32 12.51 -19.82
CA HIS A 243 -10.66 11.81 -20.91
C HIS A 243 -11.44 12.08 -22.19
N SER A 244 -10.74 12.40 -23.27
CA SER A 244 -11.37 12.57 -24.58
C SER A 244 -10.97 11.40 -25.48
N THR A 245 -11.96 10.61 -25.89
CA THR A 245 -11.79 9.56 -26.89
C THR A 245 -12.39 10.09 -28.19
N ARG A 246 -11.60 10.16 -29.27
CA ARG A 246 -12.12 10.58 -30.58
C ARG A 246 -13.20 9.59 -31.02
N GLY A 247 -14.47 10.01 -30.97
CA GLY A 247 -15.61 9.26 -31.55
C GLY A 247 -16.66 8.74 -30.57
N LEU A 248 -16.42 8.82 -29.26
CA LEU A 248 -17.41 8.51 -28.22
C LEU A 248 -17.55 9.76 -27.33
N GLY A 249 -18.78 10.13 -26.96
CA GLY A 249 -19.05 11.38 -26.23
C GLY A 249 -18.18 11.55 -24.97
N ALA A 250 -17.89 12.80 -24.61
CA ALA A 250 -17.06 13.14 -23.44
C ALA A 250 -17.55 12.45 -22.17
N GLY A 251 -16.82 11.43 -21.71
CA GLY A 251 -16.93 10.86 -20.36
C GLY A 251 -16.09 11.68 -19.40
N GLY A 252 -16.60 11.93 -18.19
CA GLY A 252 -15.87 12.68 -17.16
C GLY A 252 -15.77 11.83 -15.90
N ASN A 253 -14.61 11.75 -15.28
CA ASN A 253 -14.44 11.09 -14.00
C ASN A 253 -14.27 12.17 -12.92
N GLY A 254 -14.96 12.01 -11.80
CA GLY A 254 -14.95 12.98 -10.72
C GLY A 254 -14.23 12.41 -9.50
N ALA A 255 -13.12 13.02 -9.11
CA ALA A 255 -12.58 12.87 -7.77
C ALA A 255 -13.03 14.09 -6.94
N GLY A 256 -13.78 13.83 -5.88
CA GLY A 256 -14.07 14.81 -4.84
C GLY A 256 -12.99 14.72 -3.76
N ILE A 257 -12.32 15.84 -3.49
CA ILE A 257 -11.42 15.97 -2.36
C ILE A 257 -12.02 17.02 -1.42
N ALA A 258 -12.38 16.59 -0.21
CA ALA A 258 -12.83 17.46 0.87
C ALA A 258 -11.83 17.35 2.03
N ALA A 259 -11.64 18.42 2.81
CA ALA A 259 -10.84 18.32 4.02
C ALA A 259 -11.38 19.17 5.15
N ALA A 260 -10.99 18.79 6.36
CA ALA A 260 -11.22 19.55 7.58
C ALA A 260 -9.88 19.65 8.34
N ALA A 261 -9.59 20.84 8.87
CA ALA A 261 -8.43 21.07 9.74
C ALA A 261 -8.92 21.37 11.16
N ASP A 262 -8.34 20.69 12.16
CA ASP A 262 -8.64 20.93 13.57
C ASP A 262 -7.45 21.63 14.22
N SER A 263 -7.57 22.94 14.46
CA SER A 263 -6.49 23.77 15.01
C SER A 263 -6.46 23.80 16.54
N GLN A 264 -7.42 23.15 17.22
CA GLN A 264 -7.57 23.25 18.68
C GLN A 264 -6.55 22.42 19.49
N ALA A 265 -5.74 21.58 18.84
CA ALA A 265 -4.91 20.59 19.52
C ALA A 265 -3.39 20.75 19.34
N GLY A 266 -2.84 21.96 19.15
CA GLY A 266 -1.37 22.21 19.14
C GLY A 266 -0.52 21.32 18.21
N SER A 267 -1.19 20.60 17.31
CA SER A 267 -0.69 19.62 16.34
C SER A 267 -1.66 19.75 15.18
N SER A 268 -1.14 20.09 14.01
CA SER A 268 -1.94 20.31 12.81
C SER A 268 -2.43 18.97 12.30
N LEU A 269 -3.57 18.50 12.82
CA LEU A 269 -4.26 17.33 12.30
C LEU A 269 -5.13 17.79 11.13
N LEU A 270 -4.84 17.24 9.95
CA LEU A 270 -5.59 17.49 8.74
C LEU A 270 -6.32 16.21 8.31
N GLU A 271 -7.65 16.25 8.24
CA GLU A 271 -8.46 15.15 7.74
C GLU A 271 -8.84 15.38 6.27
N LEU A 272 -8.41 14.47 5.39
CA LEU A 272 -8.57 14.54 3.95
C LEU A 272 -9.51 13.42 3.48
N SER A 273 -10.72 13.74 3.03
CA SER A 273 -11.63 12.79 2.41
C SER A 273 -11.45 12.76 0.91
N ILE A 274 -11.09 11.58 0.40
CA ILE A 274 -10.95 11.29 -1.03
C ILE A 274 -12.14 10.43 -1.42
N THR A 275 -12.94 10.90 -2.37
CA THR A 275 -14.03 10.14 -2.98
C THR A 275 -13.82 10.10 -4.48
N GLN A 276 -13.73 8.91 -5.06
CA GLN A 276 -13.65 8.72 -6.50
C GLN A 276 -14.93 8.10 -7.02
N MET A 277 -15.51 8.77 -8.00
CA MET A 277 -16.70 8.31 -8.70
C MET A 277 -16.44 8.36 -10.20
N PHE A 278 -16.84 7.29 -10.87
CA PHE A 278 -16.84 7.24 -12.32
C PHE A 278 -18.14 7.83 -12.86
N THR A 279 -18.08 8.64 -13.92
CA THR A 279 -19.29 9.02 -14.67
C THR A 279 -19.10 8.75 -16.16
N GLY A 280 -20.15 8.32 -16.84
CA GLY A 280 -20.05 7.82 -18.23
C GLY A 280 -20.03 6.30 -18.30
N ASN A 281 -19.38 5.75 -19.34
CA ASN A 281 -19.32 4.31 -19.59
C ASN A 281 -17.88 3.78 -19.39
N PRO A 282 -17.49 3.40 -18.15
CA PRO A 282 -16.15 2.90 -17.85
C PRO A 282 -15.88 1.56 -18.55
N PRO A 283 -14.60 1.18 -18.74
CA PRO A 283 -14.29 -0.22 -18.96
C PRO A 283 -14.76 -1.06 -17.76
N ALA A 284 -15.20 -2.29 -18.02
CA ALA A 284 -15.75 -3.18 -16.99
C ALA A 284 -14.73 -3.51 -15.88
N GLN A 285 -13.44 -3.47 -16.21
CA GLN A 285 -12.34 -3.70 -15.28
C GLN A 285 -11.40 -2.51 -15.31
N LEU A 286 -11.19 -1.88 -14.16
CA LEU A 286 -10.22 -0.81 -14.01
C LEU A 286 -8.87 -1.37 -13.56
N PRO A 287 -7.75 -0.75 -13.97
CA PRO A 287 -6.44 -1.15 -13.48
C PRO A 287 -6.24 -0.77 -12.01
N GLN A 288 -6.66 0.44 -11.63
CA GLN A 288 -6.41 1.03 -10.31
C GLN A 288 -7.39 2.18 -10.03
N MET A 289 -7.64 2.48 -8.76
CA MET A 289 -8.26 3.72 -8.29
C MET A 289 -7.46 4.30 -7.13
N GLY A 290 -7.03 5.55 -7.26
CA GLY A 290 -6.17 6.21 -6.29
C GLY A 290 -5.92 7.67 -6.63
N LEU A 291 -4.92 8.26 -5.99
CA LEU A 291 -4.35 9.53 -6.44
C LEU A 291 -2.85 9.50 -6.27
N ASP A 292 -2.16 10.30 -7.06
CA ASP A 292 -0.76 10.64 -6.81
C ASP A 292 -0.72 12.01 -6.13
N LEU A 293 0.04 12.07 -5.03
CA LEU A 293 0.62 13.31 -4.55
C LEU A 293 1.97 13.47 -5.25
N VAL A 294 2.06 14.41 -6.18
CA VAL A 294 3.30 14.78 -6.86
C VAL A 294 3.99 15.84 -6.02
N LEU A 295 5.10 15.48 -5.41
CA LEU A 295 5.83 16.27 -4.42
C LEU A 295 7.10 16.83 -5.04
N SER A 296 7.36 18.14 -4.89
CA SER A 296 8.61 18.74 -5.38
C SER A 296 9.79 18.57 -4.42
N GLU A 297 9.51 18.25 -3.16
CA GLU A 297 10.53 17.95 -2.16
C GLU A 297 11.04 16.52 -2.30
N ASP A 298 12.28 16.27 -1.86
CA ASP A 298 12.95 14.96 -2.00
C ASP A 298 12.50 13.93 -0.96
N PHE A 299 11.20 13.66 -0.87
CA PHE A 299 10.67 12.56 -0.08
C PHE A 299 11.19 11.22 -0.60
N SER A 300 12.04 10.56 0.18
CA SER A 300 12.77 9.36 -0.25
C SER A 300 12.79 8.22 0.76
N ASP A 301 12.23 8.44 1.95
CA ASP A 301 12.03 7.44 2.99
C ASP A 301 10.54 7.19 3.19
N LEU A 302 10.14 5.92 3.19
CA LEU A 302 8.79 5.49 3.59
C LEU A 302 8.89 4.51 4.76
N GLU A 303 8.22 4.84 5.84
CA GLU A 303 7.94 3.94 6.95
C GLU A 303 6.45 3.60 6.94
N TRP A 304 6.07 2.34 7.14
CA TRP A 304 4.67 1.94 7.14
C TRP A 304 4.38 0.79 8.09
N LEU A 305 3.15 0.76 8.58
CA LEU A 305 2.55 -0.37 9.27
C LEU A 305 1.53 -1.00 8.31
N GLY A 306 1.79 -2.22 7.87
CA GLY A 306 0.99 -2.91 6.85
C GLY A 306 1.64 -4.20 6.39
N GLN A 307 1.35 -4.64 5.17
CA GLN A 307 2.04 -5.80 4.57
C GLN A 307 3.42 -5.40 4.04
N GLY A 308 4.40 -6.26 4.23
CA GLY A 308 5.74 -6.06 3.70
C GLY A 308 6.71 -7.22 4.00
N PRO A 309 7.99 -7.06 3.61
CA PRO A 309 8.60 -5.83 3.09
C PRO A 309 8.46 -5.63 1.57
N ALA A 310 8.09 -6.68 0.81
CA ALA A 310 8.01 -6.64 -0.65
C ALA A 310 6.71 -5.98 -1.14
N GLU A 311 6.60 -5.78 -2.44
CA GLU A 311 5.34 -5.35 -3.05
C GLU A 311 4.23 -6.39 -2.91
N SER A 312 2.98 -5.96 -3.01
CA SER A 312 1.81 -6.83 -2.94
C SER A 312 0.61 -6.20 -3.65
N TYR A 313 -0.13 -7.04 -4.38
CA TYR A 313 -1.36 -6.72 -5.10
C TYR A 313 -2.49 -7.63 -4.62
N PRO A 314 -3.77 -7.42 -5.00
CA PRO A 314 -4.89 -8.18 -4.44
C PRO A 314 -4.76 -9.72 -4.51
N ASP A 315 -4.06 -10.24 -5.52
CA ASP A 315 -3.83 -11.67 -5.76
C ASP A 315 -2.38 -12.13 -5.52
N THR A 316 -1.50 -11.25 -5.03
CA THR A 316 -0.09 -11.55 -4.71
C THR A 316 0.27 -11.09 -3.29
N GLY A 317 1.51 -11.26 -2.86
CA GLY A 317 1.99 -10.79 -1.55
C GLY A 317 1.79 -11.78 -0.41
N GLN A 318 1.52 -13.06 -0.68
CA GLN A 318 1.43 -14.11 0.33
C GLN A 318 2.77 -14.32 1.08
N GLY A 319 3.89 -13.90 0.50
CA GLY A 319 5.22 -13.88 1.11
C GLY A 319 5.44 -12.73 2.09
N ASN A 320 4.57 -11.72 2.08
CA ASN A 320 4.62 -10.63 3.02
C ASN A 320 4.03 -11.03 4.37
N THR A 321 4.45 -10.30 5.40
CA THR A 321 3.89 -10.38 6.75
C THR A 321 3.38 -9.02 7.18
N PHE A 322 2.36 -8.99 8.04
CA PHE A 322 1.95 -7.74 8.67
C PHE A 322 2.98 -7.30 9.70
N GLY A 323 3.41 -6.04 9.63
CA GLY A 323 4.39 -5.47 10.56
C GLY A 323 4.72 -4.02 10.22
N ARG A 324 5.69 -3.46 10.95
CA ARG A 324 6.25 -2.15 10.65
C ARG A 324 7.51 -2.31 9.81
N PHE A 325 7.59 -1.56 8.73
CA PHE A 325 8.69 -1.61 7.78
C PHE A 325 9.17 -0.21 7.45
N ARG A 326 10.42 -0.10 7.03
CA ARG A 326 11.01 1.14 6.50
C ARG A 326 11.86 0.81 5.30
N ALA A 327 11.76 1.62 4.26
CA ALA A 327 12.54 1.46 3.04
C ALA A 327 12.84 2.82 2.40
N GLY A 328 14.02 2.92 1.77
CA GLY A 328 14.35 4.03 0.88
C GLY A 328 13.87 3.78 -0.55
N LEU A 329 13.92 4.80 -1.42
CA LEU A 329 13.43 4.72 -2.82
C LEU A 329 13.93 3.50 -3.61
N GLU A 330 15.20 3.13 -3.48
CA GLU A 330 15.79 1.97 -4.18
C GLU A 330 15.11 0.66 -3.77
N GLN A 331 14.71 0.53 -2.51
CA GLN A 331 14.05 -0.67 -1.95
C GLN A 331 12.52 -0.65 -2.16
N LEU A 332 11.96 0.52 -2.46
CA LEU A 332 10.53 0.70 -2.70
C LEU A 332 10.12 0.35 -4.13
N SER A 333 11.09 0.22 -5.04
CA SER A 333 10.86 -0.20 -6.43
C SER A 333 11.38 -1.62 -6.69
N THR A 334 10.72 -2.34 -7.58
CA THR A 334 11.20 -3.64 -8.07
C THR A 334 11.83 -3.46 -9.44
N PRO A 335 13.12 -3.86 -9.65
CA PRO A 335 13.84 -3.62 -10.89
C PRO A 335 13.49 -4.69 -11.95
N TYR A 336 12.23 -4.75 -12.37
CA TYR A 336 11.83 -5.62 -13.49
C TYR A 336 12.63 -5.27 -14.74
N VAL A 337 13.13 -6.30 -15.44
CA VAL A 337 13.95 -6.16 -16.66
C VAL A 337 13.25 -5.27 -17.68
N TYR A 338 11.95 -5.51 -17.88
CA TYR A 338 11.05 -4.62 -18.57
C TYR A 338 10.27 -3.79 -17.53
N PRO A 339 10.49 -2.47 -17.46
CA PRO A 339 9.80 -1.59 -16.51
C PRO A 339 8.27 -1.68 -16.61
N GLN A 340 7.62 -1.77 -15.45
CA GLN A 340 6.17 -1.93 -15.32
C GLN A 340 5.71 -1.52 -13.93
N GLU A 341 4.39 -1.41 -13.69
CA GLU A 341 3.84 -1.10 -12.36
C GLU A 341 4.44 -2.00 -11.27
N ASN A 342 5.00 -1.38 -10.23
CA ASN A 342 5.72 -2.06 -9.16
C ASN A 342 5.72 -1.23 -7.87
N GLY A 343 6.08 -1.85 -6.75
CA GLY A 343 6.39 -1.14 -5.51
C GLY A 343 5.20 -0.89 -4.57
N ALA A 344 3.97 -1.23 -4.96
CA ALA A 344 2.81 -1.04 -4.09
C ALA A 344 2.92 -1.90 -2.81
N ARG A 345 2.77 -1.26 -1.63
CA ARG A 345 2.68 -1.91 -0.32
C ARG A 345 1.22 -1.92 0.10
N SER A 346 0.62 -3.11 0.27
CA SER A 346 -0.80 -3.24 0.57
C SER A 346 -1.12 -3.28 2.06
N GLY A 347 -2.38 -3.02 2.40
CA GLY A 347 -2.87 -3.13 3.76
C GLY A 347 -2.25 -2.12 4.74
N VAL A 348 -1.85 -0.95 4.25
CA VAL A 348 -1.22 0.10 5.06
C VAL A 348 -2.26 0.76 5.95
N GLU A 349 -2.03 0.71 7.26
CA GLU A 349 -2.88 1.31 8.30
C GLU A 349 -2.26 2.57 8.93
N TRP A 350 -0.96 2.75 8.75
CA TRP A 350 -0.22 3.95 9.12
C TRP A 350 0.99 4.04 8.22
N ALA A 351 1.36 5.24 7.80
CA ALA A 351 2.62 5.48 7.12
C ALA A 351 3.24 6.81 7.53
N CYS A 352 4.54 6.93 7.37
CA CYS A 352 5.28 8.16 7.49
C CYS A 352 6.18 8.30 6.26
N VAL A 353 6.02 9.38 5.51
CA VAL A 353 6.89 9.74 4.40
C VAL A 353 7.79 10.89 4.82
N SER A 354 9.08 10.79 4.56
CA SER A 354 10.05 11.82 4.97
C SER A 354 11.10 12.12 3.91
N THR A 355 11.61 13.34 3.97
CA THR A 355 12.85 13.74 3.29
C THR A 355 14.06 13.23 4.09
N PRO A 356 15.25 13.13 3.48
CA PRO A 356 16.48 12.79 4.19
C PRO A 356 16.73 13.72 5.39
N ALA A 357 17.22 13.15 6.49
CA ALA A 357 17.61 13.90 7.68
C ALA A 357 18.71 14.92 7.34
N GLY A 358 18.61 16.15 7.87
CA GLY A 358 19.58 17.21 7.60
C GLY A 358 19.45 17.87 6.22
N SER A 359 18.38 17.59 5.47
CA SER A 359 18.00 18.38 4.30
C SER A 359 17.60 19.80 4.70
N THR A 360 17.75 20.76 3.79
CA THR A 360 17.42 22.18 4.03
C THR A 360 15.93 22.41 4.33
N ALA A 361 15.07 21.49 3.89
CA ALA A 361 13.65 21.47 4.14
C ALA A 361 13.24 20.09 4.69
N GLU A 362 13.78 19.73 5.87
CA GLU A 362 13.44 18.47 6.53
C GLU A 362 11.93 18.41 6.82
N ARG A 363 11.25 17.45 6.20
CA ARG A 363 9.82 17.21 6.31
C ARG A 363 9.56 15.75 6.64
N SER A 364 8.55 15.54 7.47
CA SER A 364 8.03 14.22 7.79
C SER A 364 6.53 14.33 7.97
N VAL A 365 5.79 13.49 7.27
CA VAL A 365 4.33 13.51 7.26
C VAL A 365 3.82 12.13 7.58
N ALA A 366 3.17 12.01 8.74
CA ALA A 366 2.45 10.82 9.13
C ALA A 366 1.04 10.84 8.52
N MET A 367 0.58 9.66 8.11
CA MET A 367 -0.71 9.42 7.48
C MET A 367 -1.40 8.23 8.13
N VAL A 368 -2.65 8.42 8.55
CA VAL A 368 -3.52 7.36 9.08
C VAL A 368 -4.80 7.30 8.25
N PRO A 369 -4.95 6.30 7.37
CA PRO A 369 -6.16 6.13 6.59
C PRO A 369 -7.28 5.50 7.45
N SER A 370 -8.54 5.86 7.16
CA SER A 370 -9.74 5.37 7.86
C SER A 370 -10.04 3.90 7.59
N ARG A 371 -9.43 3.33 6.56
CA ARG A 371 -9.39 1.90 6.21
C ARG A 371 -8.02 1.61 5.57
N PRO A 372 -7.55 0.35 5.56
CA PRO A 372 -6.31 0.04 4.87
C PRO A 372 -6.32 0.48 3.40
N VAL A 373 -5.18 1.01 2.94
CA VAL A 373 -4.91 1.41 1.55
C VAL A 373 -3.60 0.78 1.07
N SER A 374 -3.29 0.88 -0.22
CA SER A 374 -1.94 0.57 -0.71
C SER A 374 -1.16 1.85 -1.00
N LEU A 375 0.15 1.84 -0.76
CA LEU A 375 1.04 2.98 -1.02
C LEU A 375 2.18 2.59 -1.95
N ALA A 376 2.58 3.50 -2.84
CA ALA A 376 3.84 3.43 -3.56
C ALA A 376 4.52 4.80 -3.54
N LEU A 377 5.85 4.81 -3.44
CA LEU A 377 6.65 6.04 -3.51
C LEU A 377 7.73 5.86 -4.58
N ARG A 378 7.72 6.71 -5.60
CA ARG A 378 8.60 6.59 -6.78
C ARG A 378 9.28 7.92 -7.13
N PRO A 379 10.47 7.89 -7.76
CA PRO A 379 11.11 9.09 -8.29
C PRO A 379 10.81 9.36 -9.77
N TRP A 380 9.91 8.60 -10.39
CA TRP A 380 9.45 8.79 -11.77
C TRP A 380 7.92 8.68 -11.84
N SER A 381 7.33 9.28 -12.87
CA SER A 381 5.88 9.25 -13.06
C SER A 381 5.39 7.86 -13.49
N THR A 382 4.08 7.64 -13.42
CA THR A 382 3.45 6.42 -13.96
C THR A 382 3.60 6.38 -15.48
N GLU A 383 3.57 7.53 -16.13
CA GLU A 383 3.74 7.70 -17.57
C GLU A 383 5.17 7.36 -18.01
N ASP A 384 6.20 7.83 -17.29
CA ASP A 384 7.60 7.46 -17.54
C ASP A 384 7.80 5.94 -17.40
N LEU A 385 7.21 5.36 -16.35
CA LEU A 385 7.25 3.92 -16.11
C LEU A 385 6.61 3.10 -17.23
N ALA A 386 5.55 3.63 -17.85
CA ALA A 386 4.83 2.91 -18.90
C ALA A 386 5.52 2.94 -20.27
N VAL A 387 6.32 3.97 -20.55
CA VAL A 387 7.04 4.10 -21.83
C VAL A 387 8.43 3.49 -21.82
N ALA A 388 9.04 3.34 -20.63
CA ALA A 388 10.34 2.72 -20.49
C ALA A 388 10.28 1.24 -20.85
N THR A 389 11.25 0.81 -21.66
CA THR A 389 11.44 -0.56 -22.11
C THR A 389 12.60 -1.24 -21.37
N HIS A 390 13.48 -0.43 -20.78
CA HIS A 390 14.61 -0.90 -20.00
C HIS A 390 14.83 -0.08 -18.73
N GLY A 391 15.38 -0.70 -17.69
CA GLY A 391 15.61 -0.02 -16.40
C GLY A 391 16.52 1.22 -16.48
N PHE A 392 17.49 1.26 -17.40
CA PHE A 392 18.38 2.43 -17.57
C PHE A 392 17.67 3.64 -18.23
N GLU A 393 16.49 3.44 -18.83
CA GLU A 393 15.69 4.53 -19.40
C GLU A 393 14.92 5.28 -18.31
N LEU A 394 14.67 4.64 -17.16
CA LEU A 394 14.06 5.26 -15.99
C LEU A 394 15.07 6.17 -15.29
N GLN A 395 15.00 7.45 -15.61
CA GLN A 395 15.80 8.48 -14.94
C GLN A 395 14.95 9.17 -13.87
N PRO A 396 15.43 9.26 -12.61
CA PRO A 396 14.77 10.01 -11.56
C PRO A 396 14.48 11.45 -11.98
N GLY A 397 13.21 11.87 -11.83
CA GLY A 397 12.77 13.23 -12.08
C GLY A 397 12.97 14.15 -10.88
N PRO A 398 12.62 15.45 -11.03
CA PRO A 398 12.69 16.44 -9.95
C PRO A 398 11.59 16.24 -8.90
N CYS A 399 10.60 15.39 -9.15
CA CYS A 399 9.47 15.15 -8.27
C CYS A 399 9.52 13.75 -7.65
N ARG A 400 8.75 13.57 -6.57
CA ARG A 400 8.43 12.28 -5.96
C ARG A 400 6.94 12.03 -6.11
N TYR A 401 6.59 10.82 -6.45
CA TYR A 401 5.22 10.40 -6.70
C TYR A 401 4.81 9.49 -5.56
N LEU A 402 4.03 10.01 -4.61
CA LEU A 402 3.40 9.22 -3.56
C LEU A 402 1.99 8.83 -4.01
N SER A 403 1.85 7.60 -4.48
CA SER A 403 0.58 7.02 -4.89
C SER A 403 -0.18 6.49 -3.68
N ILE A 404 -1.38 7.02 -3.44
CA ILE A 404 -2.34 6.52 -2.46
C ILE A 404 -3.41 5.74 -3.22
N ILE A 405 -3.32 4.42 -3.15
CA ILE A 405 -4.11 3.47 -3.94
C ILE A 405 -5.27 2.97 -3.07
N LEU A 406 -6.49 3.37 -3.42
CA LEU A 406 -7.72 3.01 -2.71
C LEU A 406 -8.17 1.60 -3.05
N ALA A 407 -7.95 1.18 -4.30
CA ALA A 407 -8.22 -0.15 -4.83
C ALA A 407 -7.37 -0.38 -6.09
N SER A 408 -7.01 -1.63 -6.37
CA SER A 408 -6.28 -2.03 -7.57
C SER A 408 -6.83 -3.34 -8.10
N SER A 409 -6.70 -3.61 -9.40
CA SER A 409 -6.92 -4.96 -9.93
C SER A 409 -5.73 -5.85 -9.59
N GLY A 410 -5.98 -7.15 -9.47
CA GLY A 410 -4.92 -8.16 -9.42
C GLY A 410 -3.94 -8.10 -10.61
N ALA A 411 -2.82 -8.79 -10.45
CA ALA A 411 -1.80 -8.96 -11.48
C ALA A 411 -2.14 -10.08 -12.46
N GLY A 412 -2.77 -11.18 -12.01
CA GLY A 412 -3.05 -12.38 -12.81
C GLY A 412 -1.76 -13.02 -13.35
N THR A 413 -1.90 -13.88 -14.38
CA THR A 413 -0.76 -14.47 -15.12
C THR A 413 -1.03 -14.51 -16.62
N ALA A 414 -1.72 -13.50 -17.15
CA ALA A 414 -2.21 -13.48 -18.53
C ALA A 414 -1.11 -13.40 -19.61
N SER A 415 0.13 -13.07 -19.28
CA SER A 415 1.25 -13.15 -20.24
C SER A 415 1.33 -14.55 -20.86
N CYS A 416 1.11 -15.58 -20.03
CA CYS A 416 0.90 -16.97 -20.43
C CYS A 416 0.05 -17.69 -19.38
N GLY A 417 -1.27 -17.72 -19.58
CA GLY A 417 -2.19 -18.42 -18.68
C GLY A 417 -3.44 -17.61 -18.33
N PRO A 418 -4.07 -17.90 -17.17
CA PRO A 418 -5.25 -17.19 -16.71
C PRO A 418 -5.00 -15.70 -16.47
N GLY A 419 -6.00 -14.88 -16.79
CA GLY A 419 -6.07 -13.50 -16.33
C GLY A 419 -6.36 -13.38 -14.84
N VAL A 420 -6.73 -12.18 -14.42
CA VAL A 420 -7.14 -11.89 -13.05
C VAL A 420 -8.44 -12.62 -12.74
N LEU A 421 -8.49 -13.35 -11.62
CA LEU A 421 -9.69 -14.06 -11.18
C LEU A 421 -10.76 -13.08 -10.68
N ASP A 422 -12.04 -13.45 -10.79
CA ASP A 422 -13.19 -12.61 -10.47
C ASP A 422 -13.09 -11.82 -9.14
N PRO A 423 -12.65 -12.42 -8.00
CA PRO A 423 -12.55 -11.69 -6.72
C PRO A 423 -11.51 -10.56 -6.71
N TYR A 424 -10.57 -10.57 -7.66
CA TYR A 424 -9.46 -9.63 -7.74
C TYR A 424 -9.61 -8.62 -8.90
N ILE A 425 -10.72 -8.70 -9.63
CA ILE A 425 -11.09 -7.69 -10.63
C ILE A 425 -11.58 -6.44 -9.90
N LEU A 426 -11.13 -5.27 -10.35
CA LEU A 426 -11.61 -4.00 -9.84
C LEU A 426 -12.77 -3.46 -10.72
N PRO A 427 -14.03 -3.52 -10.26
CA PRO A 427 -15.14 -2.87 -10.93
C PRO A 427 -15.07 -1.34 -10.78
N PRO A 428 -15.77 -0.57 -11.63
CA PRO A 428 -15.84 0.89 -11.57
C PRO A 428 -16.77 1.42 -10.46
N ASP A 429 -16.74 0.78 -9.29
CA ASP A 429 -17.57 1.16 -8.15
C ASP A 429 -16.96 2.33 -7.36
N PRO A 430 -17.76 3.26 -6.84
CA PRO A 430 -17.27 4.37 -6.04
C PRO A 430 -16.38 3.93 -4.88
N GLN A 431 -15.26 4.64 -4.68
CA GLN A 431 -14.33 4.39 -3.58
C GLN A 431 -14.17 5.64 -2.73
N SER A 432 -14.09 5.46 -1.41
CA SER A 432 -13.79 6.54 -0.48
C SER A 432 -12.83 6.14 0.62
N VAL A 433 -11.99 7.08 1.05
CA VAL A 433 -11.14 6.97 2.24
C VAL A 433 -11.00 8.34 2.90
N ARG A 434 -10.84 8.37 4.22
CA ARG A 434 -10.40 9.57 4.95
C ARG A 434 -8.97 9.37 5.43
N LEU A 435 -8.12 10.38 5.27
CA LEU A 435 -6.72 10.36 5.65
C LEU A 435 -6.51 11.40 6.74
N GLN A 436 -6.02 10.98 7.89
CA GLN A 436 -5.51 11.90 8.89
C GLN A 436 -4.03 12.13 8.62
N LEU A 437 -3.65 13.38 8.38
CA LEU A 437 -2.29 13.81 8.13
C LEU A 437 -1.80 14.68 9.28
N SER A 438 -0.54 14.49 9.67
CA SER A 438 0.08 15.28 10.74
C SER A 438 1.59 15.27 10.60
N THR A 439 2.26 16.24 11.21
CA THR A 439 3.69 16.10 11.52
C THR A 439 3.85 15.10 12.67
N PRO A 440 4.71 14.07 12.54
CA PRO A 440 4.93 13.13 13.63
C PRO A 440 5.54 13.88 14.83
N ARG A 441 5.02 13.61 16.03
CA ARG A 441 5.62 14.13 17.26
C ARG A 441 7.02 13.52 17.38
N ARG A 442 8.06 14.33 17.51
CA ARG A 442 9.40 13.84 17.88
C ARG A 442 9.24 13.03 19.17
N SER A 443 9.54 11.73 19.12
CA SER A 443 9.65 10.95 20.34
C SER A 443 10.82 11.51 21.14
N GLU A 444 10.59 11.86 22.41
CA GLU A 444 11.65 12.12 23.37
C GLU A 444 12.35 10.80 23.70
N THR A 445 13.16 10.31 22.77
CA THR A 445 14.03 9.14 22.98
C THR A 445 15.42 9.49 22.49
N ASN A 446 16.09 10.32 23.28
CA ASN A 446 17.53 10.29 23.49
C ASN A 446 17.86 11.04 24.79
N LYS A 447 17.64 10.33 25.90
CA LYS A 447 18.42 10.51 27.12
C LYS A 447 18.85 9.13 27.58
N GLU A 448 20.00 8.70 27.08
CA GLU A 448 21.02 8.03 27.89
C GLU A 448 22.38 8.62 27.55
#